data_AF-A0A1F9M395-F1
#
_entry.id   AF-A0A1F9M395-F1
#
_cell.length_a   1.000
_cell.length_b   1.000
_cell.length_c   1.000
_cell.angle_alpha   90.00
_cell.angle_beta   90.00
_cell.angle_gamma   90.00
#
_symmetry.space_group_name_H-M   'P 1'
#
loop_
_entity.id
_entity.type
_entity.pdbx_description
1 polymer ?
#
loop_
_entity_poly.entity_id
_entity_poly.type
_entity_poly.pdbx_seq_one_letter_code
_entity_poly.pdbx_strand_id
1 'polypeptide(L)'
;MDRQVVIGKGFYRGGSITGFTLVELMVALAVGSIILASVMTAFLSQHNTYLAQGQVVEMQQNARIAMEMMVSDIRSAGYDPNNLGAGITVAGAQNLSFTRDDGAGALETISYSLIDAFATEGRNDGVVDDLGRNEGAGSQPVAENISQLEFRYLDASGIPTAVLGDIRSIQVSAFFQSAQAERESNPGRNIYTTPSGAQWQAPTGFWNLYLTTTVQCRNLGL
;
A
#
# COMPACT_ATOMS: atom_id res chain seq x y z
N MET A 1 82.27 -31.19 54.66
CA MET A 1 81.75 -30.64 53.40
C MET A 1 80.38 -30.08 53.69
N ASP A 2 80.31 -28.77 53.79
CA ASP A 2 79.16 -27.99 54.23
C ASP A 2 78.14 -27.89 53.07
N ARG A 3 76.88 -28.26 53.29
CA ARG A 3 75.81 -28.14 52.29
C ARG A 3 74.87 -27.01 52.71
N GLN A 4 75.09 -25.83 52.14
CA GLN A 4 74.18 -24.69 52.19
C GLN A 4 72.93 -24.99 51.37
N VAL A 5 71.78 -25.11 52.03
CA VAL A 5 70.46 -25.14 51.37
C VAL A 5 70.01 -23.70 51.15
N VAL A 6 70.07 -23.23 49.91
CA VAL A 6 69.54 -21.91 49.52
C VAL A 6 68.04 -22.05 49.26
N ILE A 7 67.22 -21.59 50.21
CA ILE A 7 65.76 -21.46 50.03
C ILE A 7 65.49 -20.16 49.26
N GLY A 8 65.12 -20.29 47.98
CA GLY A 8 64.65 -19.18 47.17
C GLY A 8 63.33 -18.64 47.70
N LYS A 9 63.33 -17.43 48.26
CA LYS A 9 62.11 -16.68 48.59
C LYS A 9 61.55 -16.05 47.32
N GLY A 10 60.52 -16.67 46.74
CA GLY A 10 59.68 -16.02 45.73
C GLY A 10 58.92 -14.84 46.34
N PHE A 11 59.26 -13.62 45.92
CA PHE A 11 58.49 -12.42 46.24
C PHE A 11 57.19 -12.42 45.43
N TYR A 12 56.07 -12.78 46.06
CA TYR A 12 54.76 -12.41 45.54
C TYR A 12 54.57 -10.91 45.76
N ARG A 13 54.81 -10.09 44.72
CA ARG A 13 54.35 -8.70 44.70
C ARG A 13 52.82 -8.74 44.65
N GLY A 14 52.18 -8.61 45.80
CA GLY A 14 50.75 -8.30 45.88
C GLY A 14 50.53 -6.94 45.24
N GLY A 15 50.00 -6.91 44.02
CA GLY A 15 49.51 -5.69 43.41
C GLY A 15 48.39 -5.14 44.29
N SER A 16 48.54 -3.91 44.78
CA SER A 16 47.47 -3.23 45.50
C SER A 16 46.29 -3.03 44.57
N ILE A 17 45.15 -3.64 44.89
CA ILE A 17 43.89 -3.33 44.22
C ILE A 17 43.44 -1.98 44.78
N THR A 18 43.61 -0.92 44.01
CA THR A 18 43.06 0.41 44.32
C THR A 18 41.54 0.39 44.08
N GLY A 19 40.76 0.74 45.10
CA GLY A 19 39.30 0.89 44.99
C GLY A 19 38.90 2.19 44.30
N PHE A 20 37.71 2.20 43.68
CA PHE A 20 37.15 3.38 43.01
C PHE A 20 36.67 4.44 44.00
N THR A 21 36.80 5.71 43.62
CA THR A 21 36.23 6.81 44.38
C THR A 21 34.73 6.97 44.09
N LEU A 22 33.97 7.54 45.04
CA LEU A 22 32.53 7.80 44.86
C LEU A 22 32.28 8.73 43.66
N VAL A 23 33.18 9.70 43.45
CA VAL A 23 33.11 10.65 42.33
C VAL A 23 33.29 9.95 40.99
N GLU A 24 34.24 9.01 40.86
CA GLU A 24 34.40 8.22 39.63
C GLU A 24 33.15 7.40 39.29
N LEU A 25 32.50 6.81 40.29
CA LEU A 25 31.25 6.07 40.08
C LEU A 25 30.13 7.00 39.59
N MET A 26 30.00 8.20 40.16
CA MET A 26 29.01 9.18 39.72
C MET A 26 29.26 9.63 38.29
N VAL A 27 30.52 9.92 37.92
CA VAL A 27 30.88 10.31 36.55
C VAL A 27 30.64 9.16 35.57
N ALA A 28 30.99 7.92 35.93
CA ALA A 28 30.76 6.75 35.09
C ALA A 28 29.26 6.51 34.83
N LEU A 29 28.41 6.65 35.85
CA LEU A 29 26.96 6.53 35.70
C LEU A 29 26.36 7.69 34.87
N ALA A 30 26.87 8.91 35.04
CA ALA A 30 26.42 10.07 34.26
C ALA A 30 26.75 9.91 32.77
N VAL A 31 27.97 9.48 32.44
CA VAL A 31 28.34 9.22 31.03
C VAL A 31 27.58 8.01 30.49
N GLY A 32 27.43 6.95 31.29
CA GLY A 32 26.67 5.76 30.93
C GLY A 32 25.21 6.05 30.59
N SER A 33 24.55 6.93 31.34
CA SER A 33 23.15 7.30 31.08
C SER A 33 23.00 8.14 29.80
N ILE A 34 23.95 9.04 29.50
CA ILE A 34 23.95 9.81 28.25
C ILE A 34 24.10 8.88 27.04
N ILE A 35 25.00 7.91 27.11
CA ILE A 35 25.20 6.92 26.04
C ILE A 35 23.93 6.08 25.88
N LEU A 36 23.35 5.57 26.98
CA LEU A 36 22.12 4.79 26.94
C LEU A 36 20.97 5.59 26.33
N ALA A 37 20.80 6.87 26.72
CA ALA A 37 19.79 7.74 26.14
C ALA A 37 19.99 7.90 24.61
N SER A 38 21.23 8.05 24.16
CA SER A 38 21.56 8.16 22.73
C SER A 38 21.28 6.87 21.95
N VAL A 39 21.54 5.71 22.55
CA VAL A 39 21.22 4.40 21.93
C VAL A 39 19.71 4.20 21.88
N MET A 40 18.98 4.58 22.94
CA MET A 40 17.53 4.46 22.98
C MET A 40 16.84 5.33 21.93
N THR A 41 17.31 6.56 21.69
CA THR A 41 16.75 7.40 20.62
C THR A 41 16.99 6.80 19.24
N ALA A 42 18.20 6.28 18.98
CA ALA A 42 18.50 5.58 17.73
C ALA A 42 17.64 4.33 17.54
N PHE A 43 17.46 3.54 18.61
CA PHE A 43 16.61 2.34 18.59
C PHE A 43 15.13 2.68 18.30
N LEU A 44 14.59 3.70 18.96
CA LEU A 44 13.21 4.16 18.71
C LEU A 44 13.03 4.66 17.28
N SER A 45 14.00 5.40 16.75
CA SER A 45 14.00 5.83 15.35
C SER A 45 13.97 4.64 14.40
N GLN A 46 14.82 3.63 14.63
CA GLN A 46 14.87 2.43 13.79
C GLN A 46 13.56 1.63 13.86
N HIS A 47 12.97 1.52 15.05
CA HIS A 47 11.69 0.83 15.25
C HIS A 47 10.55 1.52 14.49
N ASN A 48 10.45 2.85 14.56
CA ASN A 48 9.44 3.61 13.83
C ASN A 48 9.61 3.47 12.31
N THR A 49 10.84 3.52 11.81
CA THR A 49 11.13 3.32 10.37
C THR A 49 10.73 1.91 9.91
N TYR A 50 10.97 0.88 10.72
CA TYR A 50 10.57 -0.49 10.40
C TYR A 50 9.04 -0.64 10.26
N LEU A 51 8.27 -0.04 11.18
CA LEU A 51 6.81 -0.07 11.11
C LEU A 51 6.28 0.68 9.87
N ALA A 52 6.83 1.86 9.57
CA ALA A 52 6.45 2.63 8.39
C ALA A 52 6.73 1.86 7.08
N GLN A 53 7.86 1.13 7.01
CA GLN A 53 8.18 0.30 5.85
C GLN A 53 7.13 -0.81 5.64
N GLY A 54 6.65 -1.44 6.72
CA GLY A 54 5.60 -2.45 6.63
C GLY A 54 4.31 -1.91 6.00
N GLN A 55 3.85 -0.74 6.46
CA GLN A 55 2.64 -0.09 5.95
C GLN A 55 2.75 0.26 4.45
N VAL A 56 3.92 0.74 4.02
CA VAL A 56 4.15 1.06 2.60
C VAL A 56 4.13 -0.20 1.72
N VAL A 57 4.72 -1.30 2.20
CA VAL A 57 4.73 -2.58 1.46
C VAL A 57 3.32 -3.14 1.33
N GLU A 58 2.54 -3.12 2.40
CA GLU A 58 1.15 -3.58 2.40
C GLU A 58 0.28 -2.76 1.44
N MET A 59 0.37 -1.42 1.50
CA MET A 59 -0.31 -0.52 0.57
C MET A 59 0.05 -0.82 -0.89
N GLN A 60 1.35 -1.02 -1.19
CA GLN A 60 1.80 -1.33 -2.55
C GLN A 60 1.30 -2.70 -3.03
N GLN A 61 1.25 -3.70 -2.15
CA GLN A 61 0.73 -5.02 -2.48
C GLN A 61 -0.78 -4.96 -2.76
N ASN A 62 -1.54 -4.29 -1.90
CA ASN A 62 -2.97 -4.06 -2.09
C ASN A 62 -3.24 -3.32 -3.40
N ALA A 63 -2.48 -2.27 -3.69
CA ALA A 63 -2.58 -1.53 -4.93
C ALA A 63 -2.29 -2.38 -6.17
N ARG A 64 -1.27 -3.23 -6.10
CA ARG A 64 -0.96 -4.19 -7.17
C ARG A 64 -2.14 -5.15 -7.41
N ILE A 65 -2.67 -5.76 -6.35
CA ILE A 65 -3.77 -6.74 -6.45
C ILE A 65 -5.01 -6.07 -7.08
N ALA A 66 -5.40 -4.90 -6.58
CA ALA A 66 -6.55 -4.15 -7.08
C ALA A 66 -6.42 -3.80 -8.57
N MET A 67 -5.26 -3.26 -8.96
CA MET A 67 -4.99 -2.86 -10.35
C MET A 67 -4.89 -4.08 -11.26
N GLU A 68 -4.22 -5.16 -10.86
CA GLU A 68 -4.12 -6.39 -11.66
C GLU A 68 -5.49 -7.02 -11.88
N MET A 69 -6.35 -7.04 -10.86
CA MET A 69 -7.72 -7.54 -10.98
C MET A 69 -8.56 -6.69 -11.95
N MET A 70 -8.60 -5.37 -11.76
CA MET A 70 -9.32 -4.47 -12.68
C MET A 70 -8.81 -4.61 -14.12
N VAL A 71 -7.49 -4.65 -14.32
CA VAL A 71 -6.90 -4.82 -15.66
C VAL A 71 -7.31 -6.15 -16.28
N SER A 72 -7.28 -7.23 -15.50
CA SER A 72 -7.67 -8.56 -15.97
C SER A 72 -9.13 -8.59 -16.42
N ASP A 73 -10.04 -8.09 -15.58
CA ASP A 73 -11.47 -8.14 -15.90
C ASP A 73 -11.84 -7.16 -17.03
N ILE A 74 -11.28 -5.95 -17.04
CA ILE A 74 -11.51 -4.99 -18.14
C ILE A 74 -11.02 -5.54 -19.49
N ARG A 75 -9.93 -6.33 -19.51
CA ARG A 75 -9.47 -6.99 -20.75
C ARG A 75 -10.46 -8.04 -21.25
N SER A 76 -11.26 -8.63 -20.37
CA SER A 76 -12.30 -9.60 -20.72
C SER A 76 -13.62 -8.94 -21.13
N ALA A 77 -13.78 -7.63 -20.92
CA ALA A 77 -14.97 -6.89 -21.32
C ALA A 77 -15.26 -7.07 -22.81
N GLY A 78 -16.51 -7.39 -23.15
CA GLY A 78 -16.92 -7.62 -24.54
C GLY A 78 -16.56 -8.99 -25.10
N TYR A 79 -16.01 -9.91 -24.30
CA TYR A 79 -15.76 -11.27 -24.78
C TYR A 79 -17.09 -11.96 -25.09
N ASP A 80 -17.34 -12.28 -26.36
CA ASP A 80 -18.65 -12.72 -26.85
C ASP A 80 -18.57 -13.72 -28.03
N PRO A 81 -18.10 -14.96 -27.81
CA PRO A 81 -18.03 -15.97 -28.86
C PRO A 81 -19.40 -16.36 -29.43
N ASN A 82 -20.48 -16.20 -28.65
CA ASN A 82 -21.84 -16.59 -29.05
C ASN A 82 -22.69 -15.42 -29.58
N ASN A 83 -22.13 -14.22 -29.74
CA ASN A 83 -22.83 -13.00 -30.20
C ASN A 83 -24.08 -12.65 -29.38
N LEU A 84 -23.97 -12.74 -28.06
CA LEU A 84 -25.01 -12.37 -27.08
C LEU A 84 -25.13 -10.84 -26.89
N GLY A 85 -24.21 -10.06 -27.44
CA GLY A 85 -24.14 -8.61 -27.31
C GLY A 85 -23.32 -8.14 -26.11
N ALA A 86 -22.20 -8.81 -25.79
CA ALA A 86 -21.37 -8.39 -24.67
C ALA A 86 -20.68 -7.03 -24.94
N GLY A 87 -20.51 -6.22 -23.90
CA GLY A 87 -19.97 -4.88 -24.05
C GLY A 87 -19.86 -4.10 -22.74
N ILE A 88 -19.47 -2.82 -22.83
CA ILE A 88 -19.58 -1.90 -21.71
C ILE A 88 -21.05 -1.52 -21.53
N THR A 89 -21.56 -1.63 -20.30
CA THR A 89 -22.97 -1.31 -19.96
C THR A 89 -23.08 -0.04 -19.12
N VAL A 90 -22.06 0.28 -18.32
CA VAL A 90 -21.95 1.54 -17.56
C VAL A 90 -20.53 2.09 -17.68
N ALA A 91 -20.41 3.35 -18.09
CA ALA A 91 -19.15 4.05 -18.26
C ALA A 91 -19.14 5.37 -17.47
N GLY A 92 -19.15 5.28 -16.13
CA GLY A 92 -19.09 6.44 -15.25
C GLY A 92 -17.68 6.71 -14.74
N ALA A 93 -17.42 7.94 -14.29
CA ALA A 93 -16.10 8.28 -13.76
C ALA A 93 -15.73 7.44 -12.52
N GLN A 94 -16.68 7.05 -11.68
CA GLN A 94 -16.45 6.31 -10.44
C GLN A 94 -17.05 4.91 -10.42
N ASN A 95 -17.73 4.52 -11.50
CA ASN A 95 -18.32 3.20 -11.64
C ASN A 95 -18.20 2.68 -13.07
N LEU A 96 -17.95 1.38 -13.18
CA LEU A 96 -17.79 0.70 -14.44
C LEU A 96 -18.56 -0.60 -14.37
N SER A 97 -19.40 -0.85 -15.38
CA SER A 97 -20.03 -2.16 -15.58
C SER A 97 -19.83 -2.60 -17.02
N PHE A 98 -19.56 -3.88 -17.20
CA PHE A 98 -19.43 -4.50 -18.51
C PHE A 98 -19.83 -5.97 -18.43
N THR A 99 -20.09 -6.53 -19.60
CA THR A 99 -20.48 -7.92 -19.76
C THR A 99 -19.45 -8.72 -20.53
N ARG A 100 -19.47 -10.03 -20.28
CA ARG A 100 -18.81 -11.06 -21.07
C ARG A 100 -19.68 -12.31 -21.09
N ASP A 101 -19.47 -13.17 -22.07
CA ASP A 101 -20.09 -14.50 -22.14
C ASP A 101 -19.56 -15.38 -21.00
N ASP A 102 -20.46 -16.04 -20.27
CA ASP A 102 -20.17 -16.92 -19.14
C ASP A 102 -19.73 -18.34 -19.56
N GLY A 103 -19.76 -18.65 -20.86
CA GLY A 103 -19.48 -19.96 -21.43
C GLY A 103 -20.66 -20.94 -21.34
N ALA A 104 -21.80 -20.52 -20.81
CA ALA A 104 -23.05 -21.27 -20.70
C ALA A 104 -24.19 -20.66 -21.54
N GLY A 105 -23.89 -19.66 -22.38
CA GLY A 105 -24.85 -19.02 -23.28
C GLY A 105 -25.61 -17.87 -22.64
N ALA A 106 -25.10 -17.29 -21.56
CA ALA A 106 -25.60 -16.06 -20.96
C ALA A 106 -24.48 -15.02 -20.81
N LEU A 107 -24.88 -13.77 -20.65
CA LEU A 107 -23.95 -12.71 -20.27
C LEU A 107 -23.84 -12.64 -18.75
N GLU A 108 -22.62 -12.67 -18.24
CA GLU A 108 -22.32 -12.24 -16.88
C GLU A 108 -21.92 -10.77 -16.85
N THR A 109 -22.26 -10.07 -15.77
CA THR A 109 -21.94 -8.65 -15.59
C THR A 109 -20.93 -8.50 -14.48
N ILE A 110 -19.82 -7.82 -14.77
CA ILE A 110 -18.82 -7.41 -13.78
C ILE A 110 -18.96 -5.92 -13.56
N SER A 111 -19.04 -5.50 -12.30
CA SER A 111 -19.11 -4.08 -11.93
C SER A 111 -18.07 -3.71 -10.89
N TYR A 112 -17.52 -2.50 -11.02
CA TYR A 112 -16.60 -1.88 -10.08
C TYR A 112 -17.11 -0.53 -9.63
N SER A 113 -16.95 -0.24 -8.34
CA SER A 113 -17.12 1.08 -7.74
C SER A 113 -16.43 1.09 -6.38
N LEU A 114 -16.16 2.28 -5.83
CA LEU A 114 -15.85 2.34 -4.40
C LEU A 114 -17.11 2.05 -3.59
N ILE A 115 -16.94 1.32 -2.50
CA ILE A 115 -17.96 1.00 -1.51
C ILE A 115 -17.41 1.30 -0.12
N ASP A 116 -18.30 1.41 0.85
CA ASP A 116 -17.96 1.37 2.27
C ASP A 116 -18.24 -0.06 2.74
N ALA A 117 -17.20 -0.89 2.83
CA ALA A 117 -17.38 -2.31 3.05
C ALA A 117 -17.63 -2.65 4.54
N PHE A 118 -17.87 -3.93 4.80
CA PHE A 118 -18.00 -4.50 6.15
C PHE A 118 -19.08 -3.89 7.06
N ALA A 119 -20.09 -3.20 6.49
CA ALA A 119 -21.26 -2.65 7.20
C ALA A 119 -21.94 -3.69 8.11
N THR A 120 -22.09 -4.93 7.61
CA THR A 120 -22.75 -6.02 8.35
C THR A 120 -21.83 -6.71 9.36
N GLU A 121 -20.51 -6.52 9.25
CA GLU A 121 -19.51 -7.13 10.13
C GLU A 121 -19.08 -6.20 11.27
N GLY A 122 -19.60 -4.98 11.32
CA GLY A 122 -19.26 -3.97 12.33
C GLY A 122 -17.83 -3.43 12.22
N ARG A 123 -17.15 -3.68 11.09
CA ARG A 123 -15.81 -3.14 10.78
C ARG A 123 -15.84 -1.98 9.80
N ASN A 124 -17.04 -1.56 9.40
CA ASN A 124 -17.31 -0.37 8.61
C ASN A 124 -16.80 0.87 9.35
N ASP A 125 -15.96 1.65 8.66
CA ASP A 125 -15.42 2.91 9.18
C ASP A 125 -16.25 4.12 8.73
N GLY A 126 -17.26 3.90 7.89
CA GLY A 126 -18.18 4.92 7.37
C GLY A 126 -17.62 5.67 6.17
N VAL A 127 -16.52 5.21 5.58
CA VAL A 127 -15.83 5.85 4.46
C VAL A 127 -15.96 4.99 3.21
N VAL A 128 -16.28 5.61 2.07
CA VAL A 128 -16.33 4.92 0.79
C VAL A 128 -14.93 4.91 0.18
N ASP A 129 -14.14 3.91 0.55
CA ASP A 129 -12.76 3.76 0.08
C ASP A 129 -12.38 2.31 -0.23
N ASP A 130 -13.29 1.35 -0.19
CA ASP A 130 -13.00 -0.01 -0.61
C ASP A 130 -13.34 -0.21 -2.09
N LEU A 131 -12.44 -0.82 -2.87
CA LEU A 131 -12.80 -1.25 -4.22
C LEU A 131 -13.76 -2.43 -4.13
N GLY A 132 -15.02 -2.15 -4.44
CA GLY A 132 -16.06 -3.14 -4.60
C GLY A 132 -16.01 -3.76 -6.00
N ARG A 133 -16.20 -5.07 -6.06
CA ARG A 133 -16.37 -5.85 -7.28
C ARG A 133 -17.61 -6.71 -7.19
N ASN A 134 -18.49 -6.64 -8.19
CA ASN A 134 -19.74 -7.42 -8.24
C ASN A 134 -19.81 -8.26 -9.51
N GLU A 135 -20.00 -9.57 -9.38
CA GLU A 135 -20.23 -10.54 -10.46
C GLU A 135 -21.62 -11.20 -10.40
N GLY A 136 -22.59 -10.56 -9.76
CA GLY A 136 -23.97 -11.05 -9.67
C GLY A 136 -24.42 -11.51 -8.27
N ALA A 137 -23.50 -11.64 -7.31
CA ALA A 137 -23.80 -11.99 -5.91
C ALA A 137 -23.80 -10.77 -4.96
N GLY A 138 -23.73 -9.55 -5.50
CA GLY A 138 -23.54 -8.32 -4.73
C GLY A 138 -22.07 -7.88 -4.73
N SER A 139 -21.84 -6.64 -4.31
CA SER A 139 -20.49 -6.07 -4.27
C SER A 139 -19.65 -6.68 -3.14
N GLN A 140 -18.49 -7.21 -3.48
CA GLN A 140 -17.49 -7.74 -2.55
C GLN A 140 -16.28 -6.80 -2.51
N PRO A 141 -15.74 -6.43 -1.34
CA PRO A 141 -14.50 -5.69 -1.27
C PRO A 141 -13.34 -6.57 -1.76
N VAL A 142 -12.55 -6.06 -2.71
CA VAL A 142 -11.37 -6.77 -3.25
C VAL A 142 -10.06 -6.08 -2.92
N ALA A 143 -10.12 -4.83 -2.47
CA ALA A 143 -9.00 -4.06 -1.98
C ALA A 143 -9.51 -2.91 -1.10
N GLU A 144 -8.78 -2.62 -0.03
CA GLU A 144 -9.16 -1.60 0.96
C GLU A 144 -8.37 -0.29 0.75
N ASN A 145 -8.76 0.80 1.42
CA ASN A 145 -7.98 2.05 1.48
C ASN A 145 -7.69 2.72 0.10
N ILE A 146 -8.68 2.72 -0.79
CA ILE A 146 -8.69 3.36 -2.10
C ILE A 146 -9.57 4.61 -2.04
N SER A 147 -9.00 5.68 -1.52
CA SER A 147 -9.70 6.96 -1.32
C SER A 147 -10.33 7.59 -2.57
N GLN A 148 -9.74 7.36 -3.75
CA GLN A 148 -10.19 7.99 -5.01
C GLN A 148 -10.00 7.03 -6.18
N LEU A 149 -10.98 7.02 -7.08
CA LEU A 149 -11.02 6.18 -8.27
C LEU A 149 -11.57 6.98 -9.45
N GLU A 150 -10.95 6.82 -10.62
CA GLU A 150 -11.43 7.37 -11.87
C GLU A 150 -11.27 6.36 -13.02
N PHE A 151 -12.34 6.18 -13.77
CA PHE A 151 -12.34 5.57 -15.09
C PHE A 151 -12.50 6.64 -16.16
N ARG A 152 -11.62 6.62 -17.16
CA ARG A 152 -11.72 7.45 -18.36
C ARG A 152 -11.76 6.56 -19.60
N TYR A 153 -12.71 6.80 -20.46
CA TYR A 153 -12.99 5.98 -21.63
C TYR A 153 -12.49 6.66 -22.89
N LEU A 154 -11.74 5.93 -23.72
CA LEU A 154 -11.18 6.45 -24.96
C LEU A 154 -11.62 5.58 -26.14
N ASP A 155 -11.86 6.23 -27.27
CA ASP A 155 -12.15 5.58 -28.54
C ASP A 155 -10.89 4.99 -29.22
N ALA A 156 -11.06 4.45 -30.43
CA ALA A 156 -9.97 3.89 -31.25
C ALA A 156 -8.85 4.91 -31.55
N SER A 157 -9.17 6.20 -31.56
CA SER A 157 -8.23 7.30 -31.82
C SER A 157 -7.58 7.82 -30.53
N GLY A 158 -7.92 7.26 -29.37
CA GLY A 158 -7.45 7.72 -28.07
C GLY A 158 -8.17 8.99 -27.58
N ILE A 159 -9.32 9.34 -28.16
CA ILE A 159 -10.10 10.51 -27.79
C ILE A 159 -11.16 10.12 -26.73
N PRO A 160 -11.39 10.95 -25.70
CA PRO A 160 -12.43 10.67 -24.72
C PRO A 160 -13.81 10.52 -25.36
N THR A 161 -14.51 9.44 -25.02
CA THR A 161 -15.87 9.17 -25.51
C THR A 161 -16.80 8.79 -24.38
N ALA A 162 -18.07 9.19 -24.50
CA ALA A 162 -19.16 8.73 -23.65
C ALA A 162 -20.05 7.68 -24.34
N VAL A 163 -19.79 7.40 -25.62
CA VAL A 163 -20.55 6.42 -26.41
C VAL A 163 -20.00 5.03 -26.10
N LEU A 164 -20.80 4.20 -25.45
CA LEU A 164 -20.36 2.88 -24.96
C LEU A 164 -19.77 1.98 -26.05
N GLY A 165 -20.38 2.00 -27.25
CA GLY A 165 -19.93 1.19 -28.39
C GLY A 165 -18.61 1.63 -29.02
N ASP A 166 -18.17 2.87 -28.75
CA ASP A 166 -16.94 3.43 -29.31
C ASP A 166 -15.73 3.19 -28.40
N ILE A 167 -15.93 2.72 -27.17
CA ILE A 167 -14.87 2.54 -26.18
C ILE A 167 -13.91 1.43 -26.64
N ARG A 168 -12.61 1.76 -26.71
CA ARG A 168 -11.53 0.83 -27.08
C ARG A 168 -10.45 0.72 -26.02
N SER A 169 -10.32 1.72 -25.17
CA SER A 169 -9.46 1.63 -23.99
C SER A 169 -10.04 2.37 -22.79
N ILE A 170 -9.69 1.89 -21.61
CA ILE A 170 -10.09 2.47 -20.33
C ILE A 170 -8.83 2.84 -19.56
N GLN A 171 -8.68 4.11 -19.23
CA GLN A 171 -7.67 4.56 -18.29
C GLN A 171 -8.24 4.48 -16.88
N VAL A 172 -7.57 3.73 -16.02
CA VAL A 172 -7.91 3.59 -14.60
C VAL A 172 -6.91 4.41 -13.82
N SER A 173 -7.39 5.34 -13.00
CA SER A 173 -6.58 6.08 -12.03
C SER A 173 -7.11 5.80 -10.63
N ALA A 174 -6.23 5.51 -9.69
CA ALA A 174 -6.62 5.19 -8.31
C ALA A 174 -5.61 5.75 -7.31
N PHE A 175 -6.12 6.11 -6.13
CA PHE A 175 -5.35 6.69 -5.05
C PHE A 175 -5.45 5.81 -3.80
N PHE A 176 -4.35 5.11 -3.49
CA PHE A 176 -4.25 4.16 -2.39
C PHE A 176 -3.62 4.82 -1.17
N GLN A 177 -4.03 4.37 0.01
CA GLN A 177 -3.53 4.86 1.30
C GLN A 177 -2.99 3.72 2.16
N SER A 178 -2.08 4.04 3.08
CA SER A 178 -1.74 3.13 4.17
C SER A 178 -2.92 2.98 5.13
N ALA A 179 -3.11 1.77 5.65
CA ALA A 179 -4.19 1.47 6.62
C ALA A 179 -4.08 2.23 7.95
N GLN A 180 -2.90 2.80 8.26
CA GLN A 180 -2.68 3.56 9.48
C GLN A 180 -2.18 4.96 9.16
N ALA A 181 -2.61 5.91 9.98
CA ALA A 181 -2.14 7.28 9.94
C ALA A 181 -0.67 7.37 10.41
N GLU A 182 0.12 8.15 9.69
CA GLU A 182 1.49 8.46 10.03
C GLU A 182 1.56 9.64 11.01
N ARG A 183 2.53 9.58 11.93
CA ARG A 183 2.79 10.65 12.90
C ARG A 183 3.35 11.93 12.26
N GLU A 184 4.03 11.80 11.12
CA GLU A 184 4.56 12.90 10.32
C GLU A 184 4.02 12.76 8.89
N SER A 185 3.27 13.74 8.39
CA SER A 185 2.72 13.68 7.03
C SER A 185 3.85 13.63 5.99
N ASN A 186 3.82 12.63 5.10
CA ASN A 186 4.68 12.59 3.92
C ASN A 186 4.67 13.95 3.18
N PRO A 187 5.82 14.62 2.96
CA PRO A 187 5.90 15.91 2.26
C PRO A 187 5.71 15.80 0.74
N GLY A 188 5.03 14.75 0.28
CA GLY A 188 4.80 14.46 -1.14
C GLY A 188 4.00 15.53 -1.87
N ARG A 189 3.84 15.32 -3.18
CA ARG A 189 2.98 16.18 -4.00
C ARG A 189 1.55 16.13 -3.45
N ASN A 190 1.00 17.27 -3.04
CA ASN A 190 -0.33 17.33 -2.44
C ASN A 190 -1.48 17.28 -3.45
N ILE A 191 -1.21 17.57 -4.73
CA ILE A 191 -2.22 17.60 -5.79
C ILE A 191 -1.74 16.74 -6.96
N TYR A 192 -2.50 15.69 -7.26
CA TYR A 192 -2.30 14.83 -8.42
C TYR A 192 -3.25 15.25 -9.53
N THR A 193 -2.81 15.10 -10.77
CA THR A 193 -3.64 15.41 -11.94
C THR A 193 -3.84 14.13 -12.72
N THR A 194 -5.08 13.67 -12.79
CA THR A 194 -5.42 12.47 -13.54
C THR A 194 -5.33 12.73 -15.05
N PRO A 195 -5.29 11.69 -15.89
CA PRO A 195 -5.25 11.88 -17.34
C PRO A 195 -6.42 12.70 -17.90
N SER A 196 -7.59 12.71 -17.26
CA SER A 196 -8.72 13.57 -17.67
C SER A 196 -8.52 15.05 -17.34
N GLY A 197 -7.53 15.37 -16.51
CA GLY A 197 -7.30 16.70 -15.97
C GLY A 197 -7.90 16.93 -14.58
N ALA A 198 -8.58 15.95 -13.99
CA ALA A 198 -9.11 16.08 -12.64
C ALA A 198 -7.96 16.29 -11.63
N GLN A 199 -8.17 17.18 -10.67
CA GLN A 199 -7.20 17.47 -9.62
C GLN A 199 -7.61 16.78 -8.32
N TRP A 200 -6.71 15.96 -7.82
CA TRP A 200 -6.91 15.08 -6.68
C TRP A 200 -6.01 15.50 -5.54
N GLN A 201 -6.62 15.92 -4.43
CA GLN A 201 -5.86 16.23 -3.24
C GLN A 201 -5.52 14.95 -2.50
N ALA A 202 -4.23 14.78 -2.20
CA ALA A 202 -3.75 13.68 -1.39
C ALA A 202 -4.32 13.80 0.03
N PRO A 203 -4.94 12.76 0.59
CA PRO A 203 -5.34 12.76 1.98
C PRO A 203 -4.13 12.97 2.89
N THR A 204 -4.31 13.76 3.96
CA THR A 204 -3.23 14.13 4.87
C THR A 204 -3.00 13.07 5.93
N GLY A 205 -1.73 12.86 6.32
CA GLY A 205 -1.40 11.98 7.44
C GLY A 205 -1.39 10.50 7.10
N PHE A 206 -1.33 10.13 5.81
CA PHE A 206 -1.18 8.75 5.36
C PHE A 206 -0.07 8.65 4.32
N TRP A 207 0.54 7.47 4.20
CA TRP A 207 1.28 7.13 3.00
C TRP A 207 0.30 7.01 1.85
N ASN A 208 0.68 7.56 0.72
CA ASN A 208 -0.20 7.72 -0.42
C ASN A 208 0.49 7.17 -1.67
N LEU A 209 -0.27 6.47 -2.50
CA LEU A 209 0.20 5.93 -3.76
C LEU A 209 -0.82 6.21 -4.86
N TYR A 210 -0.44 7.06 -5.81
CA TYR A 210 -1.22 7.31 -7.02
C TYR A 210 -0.77 6.37 -8.13
N LEU A 211 -1.69 5.60 -8.70
CA LEU A 211 -1.44 4.75 -9.86
C LEU A 211 -2.38 5.12 -11.00
N THR A 212 -1.85 5.03 -12.23
CA THR A 212 -2.63 5.14 -13.45
C THR A 212 -2.20 4.07 -14.44
N THR A 213 -3.15 3.44 -15.11
CA THR A 213 -2.89 2.46 -16.16
C THR A 213 -3.92 2.60 -17.28
N THR A 214 -3.52 2.28 -18.52
CA THR A 214 -4.43 2.23 -19.66
C THR A 214 -4.63 0.77 -20.07
N VAL A 215 -5.87 0.32 -20.07
CA VAL A 215 -6.26 -1.04 -20.44
C VAL A 215 -6.91 -1.01 -21.80
N GLN A 216 -6.38 -1.81 -22.73
CA GLN A 216 -6.97 -1.99 -24.06
C GLN A 216 -8.10 -3.04 -23.99
N CYS A 217 -9.29 -2.68 -24.44
CA CYS A 217 -10.47 -3.54 -24.45
C CYS A 217 -10.50 -4.37 -25.75
N ARG A 218 -9.71 -5.44 -25.77
CA ARG A 218 -9.41 -6.21 -27.00
C ARG A 218 -10.62 -6.87 -27.66
N ASN A 219 -11.69 -7.13 -26.90
CA ASN A 219 -12.87 -7.81 -27.44
C ASN A 219 -13.96 -6.83 -27.92
N LEU A 220 -13.76 -5.51 -27.77
CA LEU A 220 -14.74 -4.48 -28.19
C LEU A 220 -14.48 -3.97 -29.62
N GLY A 221 -13.74 -4.74 -30.43
CA GLY A 221 -13.18 -4.28 -31.69
C GLY A 221 -11.94 -3.41 -31.47
N LEU A 222 -11.13 -3.24 -32.53
CA LEU A 222 -10.06 -2.24 -32.60
C LEU A 222 -10.45 -1.19 -33.64
#